data_AF-A0A970UV29-F1
#
_entry.id   AF-A0A970UV29-F1
#
_cell.length_a   1.000
_cell.length_b   1.000
_cell.length_c   1.000
_cell.angle_alpha   90.00
_cell.angle_beta   90.00
_cell.angle_gamma   90.00
#
_symmetry.space_group_name_H-M   'P 1'
#
loop_
_entity.id
_entity.type
_entity.pdbx_description
1 polymer ?
#
loop_
_entity_poly.entity_id
_entity_poly.type
_entity_poly.pdbx_seq_one_letter_code
_entity_poly.pdbx_strand_id
1 'polypeptide(L)'
;MNKKFKNLMIDEMMASAEVFPIISLDENPTEINLNSGDELPILPLRNIVIYPGVFVPVSVARPKSLRLIRHAQANDGLIGACTQMDKKIDDPTIDQLYKMGVAA
;
A
#
# COMPACT_ATOMS: atom_id res chain seq x y z
N MET A 1 -12.55 32.92 -9.08
CA MET A 1 -11.98 31.68 -9.65
C MET A 1 -12.99 30.56 -9.42
N ASN A 2 -13.63 30.08 -10.49
CA ASN A 2 -14.85 29.24 -10.42
C ASN A 2 -14.58 27.91 -9.69
N LYS A 3 -15.38 27.59 -8.66
CA LYS A 3 -15.35 26.31 -7.92
C LYS A 3 -15.39 25.09 -8.87
N LYS A 4 -16.06 25.23 -10.02
CA LYS A 4 -16.13 24.22 -11.08
C LYS A 4 -14.78 23.92 -11.74
N PHE A 5 -13.92 24.92 -11.90
CA PHE A 5 -12.57 24.77 -12.46
C PHE A 5 -11.61 24.15 -11.44
N LYS A 6 -11.77 24.50 -10.16
CA LYS A 6 -11.00 23.88 -9.06
C LYS A 6 -11.39 22.41 -8.90
N ASN A 7 -12.67 22.07 -9.00
CA ASN A 7 -13.14 20.69 -8.95
C ASN A 7 -12.69 19.85 -10.15
N LEU A 8 -12.66 20.43 -11.36
CA LEU A 8 -12.19 19.71 -12.55
C LEU A 8 -10.68 19.46 -12.53
N MET A 9 -9.89 20.44 -12.07
CA MET A 9 -8.45 20.26 -11.85
C MET A 9 -8.16 19.26 -10.72
N ILE A 10 -8.99 19.24 -9.67
CA ILE A 10 -8.88 18.24 -8.59
C ILE A 10 -9.27 16.85 -9.12
N ASP A 11 -10.35 16.71 -9.90
CA ASP A 11 -10.74 15.44 -10.52
C ASP A 11 -9.67 14.94 -11.51
N GLU A 12 -9.12 15.80 -12.36
CA GLU A 12 -8.03 15.43 -13.30
C GLU A 12 -6.73 15.06 -12.57
N MET A 13 -6.42 15.72 -11.45
CA MET A 13 -5.26 15.36 -10.61
C MET A 13 -5.51 14.09 -9.77
N MET A 14 -6.76 13.81 -9.39
CA MET A 14 -7.19 12.59 -8.68
C MET A 14 -7.42 11.41 -9.63
N ALA A 15 -7.54 11.63 -10.94
CA ALA A 15 -7.82 10.61 -11.95
C ALA A 15 -6.66 9.62 -12.22
N SER A 16 -5.53 9.71 -11.52
CA SER A 16 -4.40 8.78 -11.69
C SER A 16 -4.04 7.97 -10.44
N ALA A 17 -4.60 8.27 -9.27
CA ALA A 17 -4.24 7.61 -8.02
C ALA A 17 -5.47 7.36 -7.14
N GLU A 18 -5.78 6.09 -6.89
CA GLU A 18 -6.82 5.66 -5.95
C GLU A 18 -6.25 5.68 -4.52
N VAL A 19 -7.03 6.14 -3.54
CA VAL A 19 -6.60 6.20 -2.14
C VAL A 19 -7.15 4.98 -1.40
N PHE A 20 -6.26 4.19 -0.81
CA PHE A 20 -6.62 3.03 0.00
C PHE A 20 -6.18 3.24 1.45
N PRO A 21 -7.06 3.01 2.44
CA PRO A 21 -6.62 2.95 3.83
C PRO A 21 -5.77 1.69 4.03
N ILE A 22 -4.57 1.84 4.58
CA ILE A 22 -3.77 0.72 5.08
C ILE A 22 -3.89 0.71 6.60
N ILE A 23 -4.28 -0.43 7.15
CA ILE A 23 -4.56 -0.62 8.57
C ILE A 23 -3.56 -1.61 9.11
N SER A 24 -2.47 -1.13 9.72
CA SER A 24 -1.64 -2.03 10.50
C SER A 24 -2.33 -2.28 11.84
N LEU A 25 -2.79 -3.52 12.05
CA LEU A 25 -3.55 -3.91 13.24
C LEU A 25 -2.66 -3.86 14.49
N ASP A 26 -3.17 -3.32 15.60
CA ASP A 26 -2.65 -3.66 16.94
C ASP A 26 -3.69 -3.47 18.07
N GLU A 27 -3.46 -4.16 19.18
CA GLU A 27 -4.18 -4.33 20.46
C GLU A 27 -4.89 -5.68 20.68
N ASN A 28 -5.15 -6.49 19.65
CA ASN A 28 -5.51 -7.91 19.82
C ASN A 28 -4.66 -8.78 18.86
N PRO A 29 -3.64 -9.52 19.34
CA PRO A 29 -2.77 -10.38 18.51
C PRO A 29 -3.48 -11.56 17.82
N THR A 30 -4.74 -11.82 18.17
CA THR A 30 -5.63 -12.77 17.51
C THR A 30 -6.21 -12.14 16.24
N GLU A 31 -5.89 -12.56 15.01
CA GLU A 31 -5.09 -13.68 14.54
C GLU A 31 -4.59 -13.31 13.14
N ILE A 32 -3.35 -12.83 13.01
CA ILE A 32 -2.69 -12.94 11.70
C ILE A 32 -2.35 -14.43 11.56
N ASN A 33 -3.28 -15.23 11.03
CA ASN A 33 -3.12 -16.65 10.77
C ASN A 33 -2.23 -16.85 9.53
N LEU A 34 -0.95 -16.48 9.66
CA LEU A 34 0.08 -16.81 8.66
C LEU A 34 0.71 -18.13 9.05
N ASN A 35 0.39 -19.17 8.29
CA ASN A 35 1.05 -20.46 8.38
C ASN A 35 2.42 -20.40 7.69
N SER A 36 3.31 -21.30 8.09
CA SER A 36 4.56 -21.50 7.36
C SER A 36 4.25 -21.99 5.95
N GLY A 37 4.61 -21.18 4.95
CA GLY A 37 4.35 -21.44 3.53
C GLY A 37 3.31 -20.52 2.90
N ASP A 38 2.64 -19.68 3.68
CA ASP A 38 1.69 -18.71 3.13
C ASP A 38 2.41 -17.61 2.35
N GLU A 39 1.87 -17.27 1.18
CA GLU A 39 2.40 -16.22 0.31
C GLU A 39 1.65 -14.90 0.56
N LEU A 40 2.40 -13.86 0.92
CA LEU A 40 1.85 -12.51 1.11
C LEU A 40 2.16 -11.63 -0.09
N PRO A 41 1.15 -10.95 -0.67
CA PRO A 41 1.40 -9.91 -1.64
C PRO A 41 2.17 -8.73 -1.01
N ILE A 42 3.29 -8.34 -1.62
CA ILE A 42 4.14 -7.26 -1.11
C ILE A 42 3.87 -5.92 -1.81
N LEU A 43 3.41 -4.92 -1.05
CA LEU A 43 3.27 -3.54 -1.47
C LEU A 43 4.57 -2.75 -1.22
N PRO A 44 5.26 -2.27 -2.27
CA PRO A 44 6.48 -1.49 -2.11
C PRO A 44 6.19 -0.02 -1.79
N LEU A 45 6.63 0.44 -0.62
CA LEU A 45 6.50 1.82 -0.14
C LEU A 45 7.74 2.66 -0.49
N ARG A 46 7.53 3.90 -0.94
CA ARG A 46 8.64 4.81 -1.33
C ARG A 46 8.96 5.87 -0.30
N ASN A 47 7.95 6.63 0.10
CA ASN A 47 8.13 7.85 0.89
C ASN A 47 7.62 7.72 2.33
N ILE A 48 7.16 6.53 2.71
CA ILE A 48 6.55 6.27 4.02
C ILE A 48 7.06 4.95 4.58
N VAL A 49 7.19 4.90 5.92
CA VAL A 49 7.42 3.67 6.69
C VAL A 49 6.19 3.50 7.58
N ILE A 50 5.62 2.30 7.60
CA ILE A 50 4.45 1.98 8.42
C ILE A 50 4.92 1.07 9.55
N TYR A 51 4.42 1.34 10.76
CA TYR A 51 4.65 0.52 11.94
C TYR A 51 3.36 -0.23 12.32
N PRO A 52 3.48 -1.35 13.07
CA PRO A 52 2.33 -1.99 13.71
C PRO A 52 1.42 -1.00 14.43
N GLY A 53 0.10 -1.19 14.34
CA GLY A 53 -0.90 -0.34 15.00
C GLY A 53 -1.19 1.00 14.32
N VAL A 54 -0.58 1.28 13.17
CA VAL A 54 -0.74 2.56 12.47
C VAL A 54 -1.81 2.49 11.37
N PHE A 55 -2.75 3.44 11.40
CA PHE A 55 -3.73 3.70 10.33
C PHE A 55 -3.26 4.85 9.43
N VAL A 56 -2.95 4.58 8.16
CA VAL A 56 -2.51 5.61 7.21
C VAL A 56 -3.21 5.45 5.86
N PRO A 57 -3.82 6.51 5.31
CA PRO A 57 -4.31 6.51 3.94
C PRO A 57 -3.14 6.58 2.96
N VAL A 58 -3.08 5.65 2.00
CA VAL A 58 -2.02 5.58 0.99
C VAL A 58 -2.61 5.76 -0.40
N SER A 59 -2.04 6.68 -1.17
CA SER A 59 -2.37 6.86 -2.58
C SER A 59 -1.61 5.84 -3.44
N VAL A 60 -2.33 5.06 -4.22
CA VAL A 60 -1.80 4.01 -5.10
C VAL A 60 -2.12 4.38 -6.55
N ALA A 61 -1.07 4.65 -7.32
CA ALA A 61 -1.17 5.05 -8.73
C ALA A 61 -0.66 3.98 -9.72
N ARG A 62 0.22 3.07 -9.25
CA ARG A 62 0.88 2.11 -10.12
C ARG A 62 -0.07 0.96 -10.46
N PRO A 63 -0.22 0.58 -11.74
CA PRO A 63 -1.10 -0.52 -12.14
C PRO A 63 -0.81 -1.83 -11.41
N LYS A 64 0.46 -2.16 -11.17
CA LYS A 64 0.87 -3.35 -10.40
C LYS A 64 0.40 -3.29 -8.95
N SER A 65 0.58 -2.16 -8.29
CA SER A 65 0.15 -1.95 -6.90
C SER A 65 -1.37 -1.93 -6.78
N LEU A 66 -2.08 -1.31 -7.73
CA LEU A 66 -3.55 -1.35 -7.80
C LEU A 66 -4.07 -2.78 -7.91
N ARG A 67 -3.49 -3.58 -8.81
CA ARG A 67 -3.86 -4.99 -8.98
C ARG A 67 -3.59 -5.79 -7.71
N LEU A 68 -2.47 -5.51 -7.03
CA LEU A 68 -2.12 -6.13 -5.76
C LEU A 68 -3.15 -5.83 -4.67
N ILE A 69 -3.50 -4.55 -4.48
CA ILE A 69 -4.48 -4.15 -3.46
C ILE A 69 -5.84 -4.81 -3.73
N ARG A 70 -6.32 -4.79 -4.98
CA ARG A 70 -7.58 -5.45 -5.35
C ARG A 70 -7.53 -6.96 -5.13
N HIS A 71 -6.39 -7.60 -5.41
CA HIS A 71 -6.19 -9.01 -5.12
C HIS A 71 -6.25 -9.28 -3.61
N ALA A 72 -5.54 -8.50 -2.80
CA ALA A 72 -5.56 -8.65 -1.35
C ALA A 72 -6.96 -8.43 -0.77
N GLN A 73 -7.70 -7.40 -1.21
CA GLN A 73 -9.09 -7.16 -0.78
C GLN A 73 -10.03 -8.34 -1.08
N ALA A 74 -9.73 -9.14 -2.11
CA ALA A 74 -10.48 -10.34 -2.43
C ALA A 74 -10.02 -11.60 -1.65
N ASN A 75 -8.86 -11.54 -0.99
CA ASN A 75 -8.21 -12.65 -0.29
C ASN A 75 -7.76 -12.18 1.11
N ASP A 76 -8.73 -12.02 2.02
CA ASP A 76 -8.57 -11.69 3.45
C ASP A 76 -7.95 -10.31 3.78
N GLY A 77 -7.65 -9.49 2.77
CA GLY A 77 -7.21 -8.10 2.91
C GLY A 77 -5.75 -7.92 3.32
N LEU A 78 -5.07 -9.00 3.71
CA LEU A 78 -3.74 -8.94 4.30
C LEU A 78 -2.65 -8.71 3.24
N ILE A 79 -1.80 -7.73 3.48
CA ILE A 79 -0.64 -7.40 2.64
C ILE A 79 0.63 -7.30 3.49
N GLY A 80 1.78 -7.55 2.85
CA GLY A 80 3.06 -7.14 3.39
C GLY A 80 3.43 -5.77 2.83
N ALA A 81 3.76 -4.80 3.66
CA ALA A 81 4.25 -3.50 3.23
C ALA A 81 5.76 -3.38 3.52
N CYS A 82 6.56 -3.28 2.46
CA CYS A 82 8.03 -3.18 2.54
C CYS A 82 8.51 -1.90 1.89
N THR A 83 9.56 -1.29 2.43
CA THR A 83 10.12 -0.06 1.88
C THR A 83 11.12 -0.34 0.76
N GLN A 84 11.20 0.58 -0.20
CA GLN A 84 12.16 0.54 -1.29
C GLN A 84 13.51 1.09 -0.83
N MET A 85 14.62 0.48 -1.27
CA MET A 85 15.96 0.97 -0.91
C MET A 85 16.30 2.28 -1.63
N ASP A 86 15.97 2.40 -2.91
CA ASP A 86 16.14 3.64 -3.68
C ASP A 86 14.78 4.19 -4.11
N LYS A 87 14.48 5.40 -3.63
CA LYS A 87 13.25 6.12 -3.95
C LYS A 87 13.12 6.52 -5.43
N LYS A 88 14.21 6.54 -6.19
CA LYS A 88 14.22 6.88 -7.62
C LYS A 88 13.71 5.75 -8.50
N ILE A 89 13.59 4.54 -7.96
CA ILE A 89 13.18 3.37 -8.74
C ILE A 89 11.66 3.32 -8.84
N ASP A 90 11.17 3.26 -10.08
CA ASP A 90 9.74 3.27 -10.34
C ASP A 90 9.07 1.89 -10.33
N ASP A 91 9.83 0.81 -10.41
CA ASP A 91 9.29 -0.55 -10.35
C ASP A 91 10.35 -1.43 -9.70
N PRO A 92 10.44 -1.40 -8.36
CA PRO A 92 11.47 -2.11 -7.63
C PRO A 92 11.29 -3.61 -7.78
N THR A 93 12.41 -4.31 -7.97
CA THR A 93 12.49 -5.76 -7.85
C THR A 93 12.54 -6.17 -6.36
N ILE A 94 12.34 -7.44 -6.06
CA ILE A 94 12.36 -7.97 -4.68
C ILE A 94 13.70 -7.67 -4.00
N ASP A 95 14.81 -7.79 -4.71
CA ASP A 95 16.16 -7.50 -4.20
C ASP A 95 16.40 -6.00 -3.95
N GLN A 96 15.50 -5.12 -4.41
CA GLN A 96 15.55 -3.67 -4.21
C GLN A 96 14.66 -3.20 -3.05
N LEU A 97 14.01 -4.14 -2.35
CA LEU A 97 13.22 -3.88 -1.16
C LEU A 97 14.01 -4.23 0.10
N TYR A 98 13.68 -3.55 1.20
CA TYR A 98 14.10 -4.02 2.51
C TYR A 98 13.39 -5.34 2.84
N LYS A 99 14.14 -6.29 3.39
CA LYS A 99 13.63 -7.63 3.77
C LYS A 99 12.71 -7.61 5.00
N MET A 100 12.72 -6.50 5.73
CA MET A 100 11.85 -6.26 6.88
C MET A 100 10.77 -5.26 6.48
N GLY A 101 9.53 -5.56 6.86
CA GLY A 101 8.36 -4.74 6.60
C GLY A 101 7.31 -4.97 7.68
N VAL A 102 6.08 -4.57 7.38
CA VAL A 102 4.94 -4.71 8.30
C VAL A 102 3.79 -5.44 7.60
N ALA A 103 3.09 -6.30 8.34
CA ALA A 103 1.82 -6.88 7.90
C ALA A 103 0.68 -5.87 8.17
N ALA A 104 -0.16 -5.63 7.17
CA ALA A 104 -1.22 -4.62 7.22
C ALA A 104 -2.40 -4.97 6.30
#